data_AF-A0A851XGX0-F1
#
_entry.id   AF-A0A851XGX0-F1
#
_cell.length_a   1.000
_cell.length_b   1.000
_cell.length_c   1.000
_cell.angle_alpha   90.00
_cell.angle_beta   90.00
_cell.angle_gamma   90.00
#
_symmetry.space_group_name_H-M   'P 1'
#
loop_
_entity.id
_entity.type
_entity.pdbx_description
1 polymer ?
#
loop_
_entity_poly.entity_id
_entity_poly.type
_entity_poly.pdbx_seq_one_letter_code
_entity_poly.pdbx_strand_id
1 'polypeptide(L)'
;MASEPTLSSAERYRPNSFVSLPAELDRSTFDVSPERRRAEAERLAIRARLKRQYQLQLHNPNPAPVIENPALTRWVYARTHNVYPTFRPTPKTSFLGLVFAIGPLLFWATIFKVER
;
A
#
# COMPACT_ATOMS: atom_id res chain seq x y z
N MET A 1 -18.85 29.45 -33.92
CA MET A 1 -18.81 29.04 -32.50
C MET A 1 -18.30 27.60 -32.47
N ALA A 2 -16.98 27.41 -32.32
CA ALA A 2 -16.40 26.08 -32.23
C ALA A 2 -16.77 25.51 -30.85
N SER A 3 -17.59 24.46 -30.82
CA SER A 3 -17.89 23.72 -29.59
C SER A 3 -16.59 23.10 -29.07
N GLU A 4 -16.25 23.35 -27.81
CA GLU A 4 -15.12 22.69 -27.16
C GLU A 4 -15.26 21.16 -27.26
N PRO A 5 -14.17 20.41 -27.46
CA PRO A 5 -14.24 18.95 -27.48
C PRO A 5 -14.74 18.46 -26.12
N THR A 6 -15.82 17.68 -26.13
CA THR A 6 -16.40 17.10 -24.92
C THR A 6 -15.42 16.10 -24.31
N LEU A 7 -14.69 16.52 -23.27
CA LEU A 7 -13.80 15.65 -22.51
C LEU A 7 -14.54 14.41 -22.01
N SER A 8 -13.90 13.24 -22.14
CA SER A 8 -14.43 11.98 -21.61
C SER A 8 -14.54 12.04 -20.08
N SER A 9 -15.52 11.37 -19.48
CA SER A 9 -15.68 11.31 -18.02
C SER A 9 -14.41 10.84 -17.29
N ALA A 10 -13.60 10.00 -17.93
CA ALA A 10 -12.31 9.55 -17.42
C ALA A 10 -11.25 10.66 -17.40
N GLU A 11 -11.25 11.57 -18.37
CA GLU A 11 -10.34 12.72 -18.42
C GLU A 11 -10.73 13.80 -17.41
N ARG A 12 -12.02 13.88 -17.08
CA ARG A 12 -12.54 14.79 -16.06
C ARG A 12 -12.27 14.29 -14.63
N TYR A 13 -12.18 12.98 -14.43
CA TYR A 13 -11.95 12.42 -13.11
C TYR A 13 -10.48 12.54 -12.70
N ARG A 14 -10.23 13.27 -11.60
CA ARG A 14 -8.88 13.47 -11.06
C ARG A 14 -8.70 12.64 -9.78
N PRO A 15 -7.95 11.52 -9.82
CA PRO A 15 -7.70 10.72 -8.63
C PRO A 15 -6.86 11.52 -7.61
N ASN A 16 -7.04 11.18 -6.33
CA ASN A 16 -6.29 11.75 -5.21
C ASN A 16 -5.62 10.61 -4.42
N SER A 17 -4.64 10.92 -3.58
CA SER A 17 -4.00 9.96 -2.67
C SER A 17 -5.01 9.22 -1.77
N PHE A 18 -6.15 9.83 -1.47
CA PHE A 18 -7.21 9.23 -0.65
C PHE A 18 -8.36 8.63 -1.47
N VAL A 19 -8.44 8.92 -2.77
CA VAL A 19 -9.53 8.47 -3.64
C VAL A 19 -8.94 7.96 -4.94
N SER A 20 -8.89 6.64 -5.09
CA SER A 20 -8.35 5.98 -6.28
C SER A 20 -9.22 6.21 -7.52
N LEU A 21 -8.64 5.93 -8.68
CA LEU A 21 -9.39 5.85 -9.95
C LEU A 21 -10.33 4.64 -9.91
N PRO A 22 -11.64 4.81 -10.20
CA PRO A 22 -12.56 3.69 -10.39
C PRO A 22 -12.07 2.78 -11.51
N ALA A 23 -12.28 1.47 -11.36
CA ALA A 23 -11.83 0.50 -12.34
C ALA A 23 -12.48 0.71 -13.72
N GLU A 24 -13.72 1.20 -13.76
CA GLU A 24 -14.44 1.45 -15.01
C GLU A 24 -13.86 2.64 -15.80
N LEU A 25 -13.17 3.57 -15.11
CA LEU A 25 -12.52 4.72 -15.74
C LEU A 25 -11.06 4.45 -16.09
N ASP A 26 -10.47 3.38 -15.56
CA ASP A 26 -9.11 3.00 -15.89
C ASP A 26 -9.04 2.36 -17.28
N ARG A 27 -8.37 3.03 -18.22
CA ARG A 27 -8.14 2.50 -19.57
C ARG A 27 -7.40 1.15 -19.53
N SER A 28 -6.55 0.93 -18.52
CA SER A 28 -5.79 -0.32 -18.40
C SER A 28 -6.67 -1.53 -18.10
N THR A 29 -7.87 -1.33 -17.55
CA THR A 29 -8.85 -2.40 -17.27
C THR A 29 -9.36 -3.05 -18.55
N PHE A 30 -9.41 -2.29 -19.65
CA PHE A 30 -9.89 -2.79 -20.95
C PHE A 30 -8.74 -3.27 -21.85
N ASP A 31 -7.50 -3.33 -21.36
CA ASP A 31 -6.39 -3.85 -22.15
C ASP A 31 -6.54 -5.37 -22.35
N VAL A 32 -6.62 -5.78 -23.61
CA VAL A 32 -6.82 -7.18 -24.03
C VAL A 32 -5.51 -7.82 -24.50
N SER A 33 -4.37 -7.19 -24.22
CA SER A 33 -3.05 -7.68 -24.60
C SER A 33 -2.81 -9.12 -24.09
N PRO A 34 -2.13 -9.98 -24.89
CA PRO A 34 -1.89 -11.38 -24.51
C PRO A 34 -1.01 -11.50 -23.26
N GLU A 35 -0.08 -10.55 -23.06
CA GLU A 35 0.75 -10.49 -21.86
C GLU A 35 -0.07 -10.23 -20.60
N ARG A 36 -1.06 -9.32 -20.69
CA ARG A 36 -1.93 -9.01 -19.56
C ARG A 36 -2.76 -10.22 -19.15
N ARG A 37 -3.34 -10.92 -20.12
CA ARG A 37 -4.07 -12.18 -19.87
C ARG A 37 -3.21 -13.24 -19.20
N ARG A 38 -1.94 -13.38 -19.60
CA ARG A 38 -0.99 -14.31 -18.95
C ARG A 38 -0.74 -13.91 -17.49
N ALA A 39 -0.44 -12.64 -17.24
CA ALA A 39 -0.21 -12.13 -15.88
C ALA A 39 -1.45 -12.30 -14.98
N GLU A 40 -2.65 -12.11 -15.52
CA GLU A 40 -3.91 -12.34 -14.79
C GLU A 40 -4.15 -13.81 -14.49
N ALA A 41 -3.89 -14.70 -15.45
CA ALA A 41 -3.97 -16.15 -15.25
C ALA A 41 -2.97 -16.63 -14.18
N GLU A 42 -1.74 -16.12 -14.19
CA GLU A 42 -0.73 -16.42 -13.17
C GLU A 42 -1.15 -15.93 -11.78
N ARG A 43 -1.65 -14.69 -11.68
CA ARG A 43 -2.18 -14.13 -10.41
C ARG A 43 -3.36 -14.94 -9.90
N LEU A 44 -4.26 -15.36 -10.79
CA LEU A 44 -5.42 -16.19 -10.46
C LEU A 44 -4.98 -17.58 -10.00
N ALA A 45 -3.99 -18.19 -10.66
CA ALA A 45 -3.44 -19.48 -10.26
C ALA A 45 -2.83 -19.43 -8.84
N ILE A 46 -2.05 -18.38 -8.54
CA ILE A 46 -1.50 -18.15 -7.19
C ILE A 46 -2.64 -17.97 -6.18
N ARG A 47 -3.63 -17.12 -6.48
CA ARG A 47 -4.78 -16.87 -5.60
C ARG A 47 -5.57 -18.16 -5.33
N ALA A 48 -5.84 -18.96 -6.37
CA ALA A 48 -6.57 -20.22 -6.25
C ALA A 48 -5.80 -21.24 -5.41
N ARG A 49 -4.48 -21.35 -5.62
CA ARG A 49 -3.60 -22.23 -4.83
C ARG A 49 -3.62 -21.86 -3.34
N LEU A 50 -3.45 -20.57 -3.03
CA LEU A 50 -3.46 -20.08 -1.65
C LEU A 50 -4.84 -20.26 -0.99
N LYS A 51 -5.92 -19.98 -1.73
CA LYS A 51 -7.30 -20.22 -1.25
C LYS A 51 -7.52 -21.70 -0.94
N ARG A 52 -7.12 -22.60 -1.84
CA ARG A 52 -7.25 -24.06 -1.62
C ARG A 52 -6.50 -24.50 -0.37
N GLN A 53 -5.26 -24.05 -0.18
CA GLN A 53 -4.47 -24.39 1.01
C GLN A 53 -5.19 -23.97 2.30
N TYR A 54 -5.71 -22.74 2.34
CA TYR A 54 -6.45 -22.25 3.49
C TYR A 54 -7.74 -23.05 3.75
N GLN A 55 -8.51 -23.34 2.69
CA GLN A 55 -9.75 -24.11 2.80
C GLN A 55 -9.50 -25.54 3.31
N LEU A 56 -8.40 -26.19 2.91
CA LEU A 56 -8.03 -27.52 3.42
C LEU A 56 -7.74 -27.51 4.93
N GLN A 57 -7.12 -26.44 5.44
CA GLN A 57 -6.85 -26.29 6.87
C GLN A 57 -8.13 -25.98 7.65
N LEU A 58 -9.00 -25.13 7.09
CA LEU A 58 -10.25 -24.71 7.71
C LEU A 58 -11.26 -25.86 7.82
N HIS A 59 -11.32 -26.72 6.81
CA HIS A 59 -12.25 -27.86 6.77
C HIS A 59 -11.67 -29.16 7.34
N ASN A 60 -10.51 -29.10 8.00
CA ASN A 60 -9.94 -30.27 8.66
C ASN A 60 -10.81 -30.65 9.90
N PRO A 61 -11.26 -31.90 10.04
CA PRO A 61 -12.03 -32.34 11.21
C PRO A 61 -11.26 -32.21 12.55
N ASN A 62 -9.93 -32.13 12.51
CA ASN A 62 -9.10 -31.82 13.68
C ASN A 62 -8.22 -30.59 13.39
N PRO A 63 -8.78 -29.36 13.51
CA PRO A 63 -8.05 -28.15 13.18
C PRO A 63 -7.07 -27.77 14.29
N ALA A 64 -5.96 -27.13 13.90
CA ALA A 64 -5.11 -26.42 14.85
C ALA A 64 -5.90 -25.26 15.49
N PRO A 65 -5.59 -24.88 16.74
CA PRO A 65 -6.31 -23.79 17.43
C PRO A 65 -6.20 -22.45 16.70
N VAL A 66 -5.11 -22.23 15.97
CA VAL A 66 -4.88 -21.03 15.16
C VAL A 66 -4.34 -21.45 13.80
N ILE A 67 -4.95 -20.96 12.73
CA ILE A 67 -4.42 -21.12 11.37
C ILE A 67 -3.39 -20.02 11.14
N GLU A 68 -2.11 -20.39 11.12
CA GLU A 68 -1.03 -19.45 10.88
C GLU A 68 -1.06 -18.89 9.47
N ASN A 69 -1.09 -17.55 9.36
CA ASN A 69 -0.98 -16.86 8.08
C ASN A 69 0.45 -16.36 7.89
N PRO A 70 1.27 -16.99 7.03
CA PRO A 70 2.66 -16.58 6.83
C PRO A 70 2.78 -15.16 6.25
N ALA A 71 1.77 -14.67 5.52
CA ALA A 71 1.78 -13.30 5.02
C ALA A 71 1.66 -12.28 6.17
N LEU A 72 0.84 -12.58 7.18
CA LEU A 72 0.70 -11.75 8.37
C LEU A 72 1.98 -11.76 9.20
N THR A 73 2.55 -12.93 9.44
CA THR A 73 3.82 -13.06 10.19
C THR A 73 4.95 -12.28 9.52
N ARG A 74 5.08 -12.39 8.18
CA ARG A 74 6.08 -11.62 7.41
C ARG A 74 5.81 -10.12 7.44
N TRP A 75 4.54 -9.70 7.40
CA TRP A 75 4.17 -8.29 7.52
C TRP A 75 4.55 -7.71 8.89
N VAL A 76 4.26 -8.44 9.98
CA VAL A 76 4.67 -8.05 11.34
C VAL A 76 6.19 -7.98 11.44
N TYR A 77 6.90 -8.99 10.94
CA TYR A 77 8.36 -9.01 10.93
C TYR A 77 8.96 -7.81 10.19
N ALA A 78 8.43 -7.48 9.01
CA ALA A 78 8.87 -6.33 8.23
C ALA A 78 8.69 -5.00 8.98
N ARG A 79 7.60 -4.88 9.76
CA ARG A 79 7.27 -3.68 10.53
C ARG A 79 8.06 -3.52 11.82
N THR A 80 8.53 -4.62 12.41
CA THR A 80 9.11 -4.62 13.76
C THR A 80 10.61 -4.91 13.75
N HIS A 81 11.02 -5.99 13.09
CA HIS A 81 12.39 -6.49 13.15
C HIS A 81 13.24 -5.98 11.99
N ASN A 82 12.64 -5.76 10.81
CA ASN A 82 13.38 -5.40 9.60
C ASN A 82 13.65 -3.89 9.41
N VAL A 83 13.23 -3.05 10.37
CA VAL A 83 13.32 -1.58 10.24
C VAL A 83 14.78 -1.12 10.33
N TYR A 84 15.50 -1.50 11.38
CA TYR A 84 16.90 -1.09 11.58
C TYR A 84 17.89 -1.78 10.65
N PRO A 85 17.79 -3.10 10.37
CA PRO A 85 18.73 -3.77 9.45
C PRO A 85 18.73 -3.18 8.04
N THR A 86 17.59 -2.67 7.58
CA THR A 86 17.45 -2.07 6.23
C THR A 86 17.64 -0.54 6.26
N PHE A 87 17.82 0.06 7.43
CA PHE A 87 18.02 1.51 7.54
C PHE A 87 19.40 1.92 7.03
N ARG A 88 19.44 2.98 6.21
CA ARG A 88 20.68 3.58 5.74
C ARG A 88 20.69 5.06 6.13
N PRO A 89 21.75 5.54 6.81
CA PRO A 89 21.88 6.96 7.12
C PRO A 89 22.18 7.73 5.83
N THR A 90 21.14 8.33 5.25
CA THR A 90 21.21 9.21 4.08
C THR A 90 20.92 10.66 4.48
N PRO A 91 21.35 11.67 3.69
CA PRO A 91 21.02 13.06 3.99
C PRO A 91 19.51 13.31 4.17
N LYS A 92 18.67 12.67 3.35
CA LYS A 92 17.21 12.75 3.46
C LYS A 92 16.70 12.20 4.79
N THR A 93 17.14 11.01 5.20
CA THR A 93 16.69 10.39 6.45
C THR A 93 17.20 11.12 7.68
N SER A 94 18.45 11.61 7.63
CA SER A 94 19.03 12.40 8.72
C SER A 94 18.33 13.75 8.88
N PHE A 95 18.02 14.43 7.78
CA PHE A 95 17.25 15.69 7.81
C PHE A 95 15.84 15.46 8.37
N LEU A 96 15.15 14.41 7.91
CA LEU A 96 13.82 14.06 8.42
C LEU A 96 13.87 13.74 9.91
N GLY A 97 14.88 12.97 10.34
CA GLY A 97 15.11 12.66 11.75
C GLY A 97 15.34 13.92 12.59
N LEU A 98 16.18 14.85 12.12
CA LEU A 98 16.46 16.12 12.80
C LEU A 98 15.18 16.96 12.95
N VAL A 99 14.44 17.16 11.86
CA VAL A 99 13.24 17.99 11.84
C VAL A 99 12.17 17.41 12.76
N PHE A 100 11.92 16.10 12.72
CA PHE A 100 10.86 15.50 13.53
C PHE A 100 11.26 15.17 14.96
N ALA A 101 12.56 14.97 15.26
CA ALA A 101 13.02 14.74 16.64
C ALA A 101 13.29 16.05 17.39
N ILE A 102 13.99 17.00 16.78
CA ILE A 102 14.43 18.25 17.43
C ILE A 102 13.43 19.39 17.19
N GLY A 103 12.79 19.44 16.02
CA GLY A 103 11.86 20.51 15.66
C GLY A 103 10.75 20.73 16.70
N PRO A 104 10.00 19.69 17.11
CA PRO A 104 8.97 19.84 18.14
C PRO A 104 9.52 20.30 19.49
N LEU A 105 10.72 19.85 19.88
CA LEU A 105 11.35 20.25 21.13
C LEU A 105 11.66 21.74 21.16
N LEU A 106 12.26 22.26 20.09
CA LEU A 106 12.54 23.69 19.95
C LEU A 106 11.25 24.51 19.89
N PHE A 107 10.26 24.04 19.13
CA PHE A 107 8.95 24.70 19.00
C PHE A 107 8.26 24.86 20.35
N TRP A 108 8.20 23.81 21.17
CA TRP A 108 7.58 23.90 22.50
C TRP A 108 8.43 24.72 23.47
N ALA A 109 9.75 24.60 23.41
CA ALA A 109 10.64 25.40 24.25
C ALA A 109 10.49 26.91 23.99
N THR A 110 10.29 27.33 22.74
CA THR A 110 10.04 28.74 22.44
C THR A 110 8.67 29.20 22.92
N ILE A 111 7.61 28.40 22.72
CA ILE A 111 6.26 28.73 23.20
C ILE A 111 6.27 28.93 24.73
N PHE A 112 6.79 27.95 25.47
CA PHE A 112 6.84 28.05 26.93
C PHE A 112 7.76 29.17 27.44
N LYS A 113 8.76 29.56 26.66
CA LYS A 113 9.63 30.68 26.99
C LYS A 113 9.00 32.05 26.69
N VAL A 114 8.07 32.13 25.75
CA VAL A 114 7.32 33.36 25.45
C VAL A 114 6.17 33.57 26.42
N GLU A 115 5.58 32.48 26.93
CA GLU A 115 4.50 32.54 27.93
C GLU A 115 5.00 32.89 29.35
N ARG A 116 6.27 32.58 29.66
CA ARG A 116 6.91 32.81 30.96
C ARG A 116 7.63 34.16 31.02
#